data_AF-A0A1G5WS99-F1
#
_entry.id   AF-A0A1G5WS99-F1
#
_cell.length_a   1.000
_cell.length_b   1.000
_cell.length_c   1.000
_cell.angle_alpha   90.00
_cell.angle_beta   90.00
_cell.angle_gamma   90.00
#
_symmetry.space_group_name_H-M   'P 1'
#
loop_
_entity.id
_entity.type
_entity.pdbx_description
1 polymer ?
#
loop_
_entity_poly.entity_id
_entity_poly.type
_entity_poly.pdbx_seq_one_letter_code
_entity_poly.pdbx_strand_id
1 'polypeptide(L)' 'MATSGGAKTLGRNDIGTLVPGQAADLTLLDWTSLSYAGGRNDPADCIVLSGDARMVDTVIVNGEIVVEKG' A
#
# COMPACT_ATOMS: atom_id res chain seq x y z
N MET A 1 11.91 3.62 -2.56
CA MET A 1 11.44 4.47 -3.67
C MET A 1 9.92 4.69 -3.63
N ALA A 2 9.09 3.64 -3.55
CA ALA A 2 7.63 3.76 -3.73
C ALA A 2 6.83 4.46 -2.60
N THR A 3 7.34 4.48 -1.36
CA THR A 3 6.64 5.08 -0.20
C THR A 3 7.45 6.22 0.42
N SER A 4 8.08 6.03 1.59
CA SER A 4 8.89 7.04 2.30
C SER A 4 10.01 7.65 1.44
N GLY A 5 10.61 6.85 0.56
CA GLY A 5 11.61 7.34 -0.40
C GLY A 5 11.03 8.38 -1.37
N GLY A 6 9.83 8.14 -1.90
CA GLY A 6 9.14 9.06 -2.79
C GLY A 6 8.67 10.31 -2.06
N ALA A 7 8.14 10.15 -0.84
CA ALA A 7 7.80 11.26 0.05
C ALA A 7 9.00 12.18 0.28
N LYS A 8 10.17 11.60 0.60
CA LYS A 8 11.43 12.34 0.78
C LYS A 8 11.85 13.10 -0.48
N THR A 9 11.72 12.50 -1.66
CA THR A 9 12.01 13.18 -2.94
C THR A 9 11.11 14.40 -3.16
N LEU A 10 9.87 14.35 -2.69
CA LEU A 10 8.91 15.46 -2.76
C LEU A 10 9.02 16.45 -1.59
N GLY A 11 9.98 16.28 -0.68
CA GLY A 11 10.13 17.13 0.52
C GLY A 11 9.02 16.94 1.55
N ARG A 12 8.26 15.84 1.48
CA ARG A 12 7.19 15.50 2.43
C ARG A 12 7.75 14.58 3.52
N ASN A 13 7.57 14.97 4.78
CA ASN A 13 8.01 14.20 5.96
C ASN A 13 6.82 13.66 6.78
N ASP A 14 5.62 13.93 6.32
CA ASP A 14 4.33 13.64 6.96
C ASP A 14 3.60 12.46 6.31
N ILE A 15 4.16 11.82 5.27
CA ILE A 15 3.58 10.67 4.56
C ILE A 15 4.64 9.59 4.24
N GLY A 16 4.17 8.41 3.86
CA GLY A 16 5.01 7.34 3.31
C GLY A 16 5.60 6.37 4.35
N THR A 17 5.33 6.56 5.64
CA THR A 17 5.58 5.56 6.70
C THR A 17 4.35 5.36 7.58
N LEU A 18 4.27 4.23 8.27
CA LEU A 18 3.18 3.93 9.20
C LEU A 18 3.67 4.14 10.64
N VAL A 19 3.65 5.38 11.10
CA VAL A 19 4.04 5.78 12.47
C VAL A 19 3.13 6.88 13.01
N PRO A 20 2.96 7.02 14.33
CA PRO A 20 2.15 8.10 14.90
C PRO A 20 2.59 9.50 14.43
N GLY A 21 1.61 10.35 14.10
CA GLY A 21 1.84 11.72 13.65
C GLY A 21 2.00 11.91 12.14
N GLN A 22 2.04 10.83 11.35
CA GLN A 22 1.94 10.90 9.89
C GLN A 22 0.48 10.85 9.41
N ALA A 23 0.23 11.33 8.19
CA ALA A 23 -1.08 11.22 7.56
C ALA A 23 -1.45 9.75 7.36
N ALA A 24 -2.73 9.44 7.49
CA ALA A 24 -3.26 8.10 7.28
C ALA A 24 -3.45 7.82 5.77
N ASP A 25 -2.34 7.72 5.05
CA ASP A 25 -2.28 7.32 3.64
C ASP A 25 -1.96 5.82 3.56
N LEU A 26 -2.98 4.99 3.31
CA LEU A 26 -2.90 3.53 3.37
C LEU A 26 -3.45 2.88 2.11
N THR A 27 -2.83 1.77 1.71
CA THR A 27 -3.35 0.87 0.67
C THR A 27 -3.43 -0.52 1.28
N LEU A 28 -4.64 -1.06 1.36
CA LEU A 28 -4.91 -2.39 1.87
C LEU A 28 -5.06 -3.34 0.68
N LEU A 29 -4.44 -4.50 0.79
CA LEU A 29 -4.39 -5.50 -0.27
C LEU A 29 -5.18 -6.75 0.14
N ASP A 30 -6.01 -7.29 -0.75
CA ASP A 30 -6.75 -8.53 -0.52
C ASP A 30 -5.86 -9.76 -0.75
N TRP A 31 -5.37 -10.32 0.35
CA TRP A 31 -4.52 -11.52 0.37
C TRP A 31 -5.25 -12.85 0.07
N THR A 32 -6.53 -12.78 -0.26
CA THR A 32 -7.36 -13.92 -0.70
C THR A 32 -7.59 -13.94 -2.21
N SER A 33 -7.28 -12.85 -2.92
CA SER A 33 -7.39 -12.76 -4.36
C SER A 33 -6.52 -13.79 -5.09
N LEU A 34 -7.03 -14.32 -6.22
CA LEU A 34 -6.31 -15.28 -7.06
C LEU A 34 -4.98 -14.72 -7.57
N SER A 35 -4.88 -13.40 -7.75
CA SER A 35 -3.64 -12.73 -8.15
C SER A 35 -2.47 -13.00 -7.18
N TYR A 36 -2.76 -13.37 -5.92
CA TYR A 36 -1.76 -13.72 -4.90
C TYR A 36 -1.42 -15.21 -4.80
N ALA A 37 -1.95 -16.06 -5.68
CA ALA A 37 -1.67 -17.50 -5.63
C ALA A 37 -0.16 -17.78 -5.70
N GLY A 38 0.38 -18.45 -4.66
CA GLY A 38 1.82 -18.74 -4.52
C GLY A 38 2.64 -17.65 -3.80
N GLY A 39 2.07 -16.47 -3.57
CA GLY A 39 2.75 -15.30 -2.96
C GLY A 39 2.69 -15.21 -1.42
N ARG A 40 2.05 -16.17 -0.75
CA ARG A 40 1.83 -16.14 0.71
C ARG A 40 3.07 -16.40 1.57
N ASN A 41 4.16 -16.84 0.97
CA ASN A 41 5.39 -17.16 1.70
C ASN A 41 6.13 -15.89 2.15
N ASP A 42 6.13 -14.84 1.31
CA ASP A 42 6.65 -13.51 1.63
C ASP A 42 5.76 -12.44 0.97
N PRO A 43 4.96 -11.71 1.77
CA PRO A 43 4.11 -10.65 1.27
C PRO A 43 4.83 -9.47 0.63
N ALA A 44 6.00 -9.09 1.14
CA ALA A 44 6.74 -7.95 0.61
C ALA A 44 7.32 -8.28 -0.77
N ASP A 45 7.94 -9.45 -0.92
CA ASP A 45 8.46 -9.92 -2.20
C ASP A 45 7.35 -10.10 -3.22
N CYS A 46 6.20 -10.66 -2.82
CA CYS A 46 5.08 -10.87 -3.73
C CYS A 46 4.56 -9.56 -4.32
N ILE A 47 4.42 -8.50 -3.50
CA ILE A 47 3.98 -7.17 -3.98
C ILE A 47 4.95 -6.61 -5.03
N VAL A 48 6.26 -6.81 -4.86
CA VAL A 48 7.28 -6.24 -5.75
C VAL A 48 7.46 -7.06 -7.02
N LEU A 49 7.51 -8.39 -6.91
CA LEU A 49 7.84 -9.29 -8.00
C LEU A 49 6.63 -9.67 -8.86
N SER A 50 5.43 -9.69 -8.26
CA SER A 50 4.22 -10.22 -8.90
C SER A 50 2.96 -9.42 -8.55
N GLY A 51 3.12 -8.23 -7.97
CA GLY A 51 2.01 -7.35 -7.61
C GLY A 51 1.17 -6.95 -8.82
N ASP A 52 -0.14 -6.85 -8.61
CA ASP A 52 -1.13 -6.44 -9.61
C ASP A 52 -2.08 -5.40 -8.99
N ALA A 53 -2.53 -4.42 -9.76
CA ALA A 53 -3.41 -3.37 -9.25
C ALA A 53 -4.73 -3.91 -8.69
N ARG A 54 -5.24 -5.04 -9.20
CA ARG A 54 -6.46 -5.73 -8.74
C ARG A 54 -6.29 -6.39 -7.36
N MET A 55 -5.11 -6.29 -6.76
CA MET A 55 -4.84 -6.72 -5.40
C MET A 55 -5.22 -5.65 -4.38
N VAL A 56 -5.30 -4.39 -4.80
CA VAL A 56 -5.83 -3.32 -3.95
C VAL A 56 -7.29 -3.64 -3.66
N ASP A 57 -7.71 -3.39 -2.42
CA ASP A 57 -9.11 -3.53 -2.01
C ASP A 57 -9.63 -2.21 -1.44
N THR A 58 -8.81 -1.56 -0.62
CA THR A 58 -9.17 -0.31 0.05
C THR A 58 -8.01 0.68 -0.03
N VAL A 59 -8.32 1.94 -0.33
CA VAL A 59 -7.37 3.05 -0.31
C VAL A 59 -7.89 4.13 0.62
N ILE A 60 -7.02 4.56 1.53
CA ILE A 60 -7.28 5.62 2.50
C ILE A 60 -6.31 6.77 2.20
N VAL A 61 -6.83 7.98 2.07
CA VAL A 61 -6.05 9.20 1.86
C VAL A 61 -6.39 10.19 2.96
N ASN A 62 -5.38 10.55 3.76
CA ASN A 62 -5.52 11.43 4.91
C ASN A 62 -6.67 11.03 5.85
N GLY A 63 -6.85 9.72 6.07
CA GLY A 63 -7.90 9.17 6.94
C GLY A 63 -9.26 8.98 6.27
N GLU A 64 -9.45 9.46 5.05
CA GLU A 64 -10.69 9.28 4.29
C GLU A 64 -10.59 8.08 3.36
N ILE A 65 -11.60 7.20 3.39
CA ILE A 65 -11.69 6.07 2.46
C ILE A 65 -12.08 6.62 1.09
N VAL A 66 -11.18 6.50 0.11
CA VAL A 66 -11.40 6.97 -1.28
C VAL A 66 -11.66 5.84 -2.26
N VAL A 67 -11.29 4.60 -1.89
CA VAL A 67 -11.63 3.35 -2.57
C VAL A 67 -12.02 2.33 -1.50
N GLU A 68 -13.12 1.61 -1.70
CA GLU A 68 -13.54 0.49 -0.86
C GLU A 68 -14.04 -0.65 -1.75
N LYS A 69 -13.62 -1.89 -1.48
CA LYS A 69 -14.00 -3.10 -2.22
C LYS A 69 -13.71 -2.98 -3.73
N GLY A 70 -12.51 -2.49 -4.06
CA GLY A 70 -12.06 -2.26 -5.44
C GLY A 70 -10.80 -3.02 -5.79
#